data_AF-A0A4Y2UAZ3-F1
#
_entry.id   AF-A0A4Y2UAZ3-F1
#
_cell.length_a   1.000
_cell.length_b   1.000
_cell.length_c   1.000
_cell.angle_alpha   90.00
_cell.angle_beta   90.00
_cell.angle_gamma   90.00
#
_symmetry.space_group_name_H-M   'P 1'
#
loop_
_entity.id
_entity.type
_entity.pdbx_description
1 polymer ?
#
loop_
_entity_poly.entity_id
_entity_poly.type
_entity_poly.pdbx_seq_one_letter_code
_entity_poly.pdbx_strand_id
1 'polypeptide(L)'
;MDCVYYARTWNFFEFGKCCDKLKEQALVLVVDNGLSIRQYQRILEHAENLNWKLYPSYHKVKEAKQLCCPHSISVTETSAEITLLTTVSPTVSRICHIEFVIEKLHLSRNNAFEIIMKWGCDGSQRNRYKQNLSEENYSDESLFSICVVPLQIHSCKNDSKSVIWKIPVPSSTK
;
A
#
# COMPACT_ATOMS: atom_id res chain seq x y z
N MET A 1 20.22 -21.66 -11.40
CA MET A 1 18.98 -20.91 -11.13
C MET A 1 19.13 -20.38 -9.73
N ASP A 2 19.71 -19.19 -9.61
CA ASP A 2 20.06 -18.61 -8.32
C ASP A 2 18.88 -17.79 -7.81
N CYS A 3 18.09 -18.40 -6.95
CA CYS A 3 17.08 -17.72 -6.15
C CYS A 3 17.81 -16.84 -5.13
N VAL A 4 18.09 -15.59 -5.51
CA VAL A 4 18.51 -14.57 -4.55
C VAL A 4 17.29 -14.19 -3.72
N TYR A 5 17.09 -14.92 -2.62
CA TYR A 5 16.26 -14.46 -1.52
C TYR A 5 16.85 -13.14 -1.02
N TYR A 6 16.17 -12.02 -1.29
CA TYR A 6 16.38 -10.82 -0.49
C TYR A 6 15.89 -11.15 0.92
N ALA A 7 16.80 -11.70 1.73
CA ALA A 7 16.64 -11.72 3.16
C ALA A 7 16.50 -10.26 3.61
N ARG A 8 15.25 -9.83 3.88
CA ARG A 8 15.03 -8.71 4.79
C ARG A 8 15.74 -9.11 6.06
N THR A 9 16.87 -8.48 6.34
CA THR A 9 17.57 -8.61 7.62
C THR A 9 16.56 -8.28 8.70
N TRP A 10 16.08 -9.32 9.37
CA TRP A 10 15.40 -9.22 10.65
C TRP A 10 16.46 -8.72 11.63
N ASN A 11 16.64 -7.40 11.67
CA ASN A 11 17.43 -6.79 12.73
C ASN A 11 16.70 -7.08 14.03
N PHE A 12 17.31 -7.98 14.78
CA PHE A 12 16.99 -8.37 16.14
C PHE A 12 16.69 -7.12 16.96
N PHE A 13 15.47 -7.09 17.51
CA PHE A 13 15.15 -6.63 18.86
C PHE A 13 16.01 -5.51 19.46
N GLU A 14 15.54 -4.27 19.34
CA GLU A 14 15.65 -3.31 20.43
C GLU A 14 14.27 -3.17 21.09
N PHE A 15 14.11 -3.80 22.26
CA PHE A 15 12.97 -3.57 23.16
C PHE A 15 12.92 -2.07 23.48
N GLY A 16 11.97 -1.33 22.90
CA GLY A 16 11.71 0.06 23.28
C GLY A 16 11.44 1.08 22.17
N LYS A 17 11.33 0.70 20.88
CA LYS A 17 11.06 1.68 19.80
C LYS A 17 9.60 1.71 19.35
N CYS A 18 8.94 2.80 19.74
CA CYS A 18 7.74 3.45 19.20
C CYS A 18 6.51 2.56 18.91
N CYS A 19 5.43 2.83 19.64
CA CYS A 19 4.09 2.23 19.45
C CYS A 19 3.61 2.25 17.99
N ASP A 20 4.11 3.19 17.17
CA ASP A 20 3.74 3.34 15.77
C ASP A 20 4.37 2.29 14.84
N LYS A 21 5.59 1.81 15.14
CA LYS A 21 6.23 0.78 14.31
C LYS A 21 5.58 -0.58 14.50
N LEU A 22 5.05 -0.83 15.69
CA LEU A 22 4.39 -2.08 16.07
C LEU A 22 3.04 -2.26 15.34
N LYS A 23 2.26 -1.18 15.18
CA LYS A 23 0.97 -1.22 14.44
C LYS A 23 1.16 -1.45 12.95
N GLU A 24 2.20 -0.87 12.34
CA GLU A 24 2.53 -1.08 10.93
C GLU A 24 3.01 -2.52 10.67
N GLN A 25 3.86 -3.06 11.56
CA GLN A 25 4.30 -4.45 11.47
C GLN A 25 3.15 -5.44 11.62
N ALA A 26 2.23 -5.20 12.56
CA ALA A 26 1.03 -6.00 12.70
C ALA A 26 0.11 -5.91 11.47
N LEU A 27 0.01 -4.73 10.85
CA LEU A 27 -0.72 -4.57 9.58
C LEU A 27 -0.10 -5.39 8.44
N VAL A 28 1.23 -5.37 8.32
CA VAL A 28 1.96 -6.19 7.33
C VAL A 28 1.67 -7.68 7.57
N LEU A 29 1.74 -8.14 8.82
CA LEU A 29 1.41 -9.52 9.18
C LEU A 29 -0.01 -9.91 8.73
N VAL A 30 -1.00 -9.05 8.99
CA VAL A 30 -2.40 -9.29 8.60
C VAL A 30 -2.57 -9.36 7.08
N VAL A 31 -1.96 -8.43 6.35
CA VAL A 31 -2.11 -8.31 4.89
C VAL A 31 -1.36 -9.43 4.16
N ASP A 32 -0.09 -9.65 4.48
CA ASP A 32 0.77 -10.62 3.78
C ASP A 32 0.28 -12.07 3.95
N ASN A 33 -0.41 -12.37 5.06
CA ASN A 33 -0.95 -13.69 5.37
C ASN A 33 -2.45 -13.81 5.15
N GLY A 34 -3.12 -12.75 4.65
CA GLY A 34 -4.56 -12.78 4.40
C GLY A 34 -5.41 -13.07 5.65
N LEU A 35 -4.99 -12.60 6.83
CA LEU A 35 -5.68 -12.90 8.08
C LEU A 35 -7.01 -12.15 8.17
N SER A 36 -8.08 -12.87 8.52
CA SER A 36 -9.32 -12.25 8.99
C SER A 36 -9.13 -11.59 10.36
N ILE A 37 -10.03 -10.65 10.69
CA ILE A 37 -10.07 -9.99 12.00
C ILE A 37 -10.14 -11.02 13.13
N ARG A 38 -10.99 -12.04 12.98
CA ARG A 38 -11.17 -13.11 13.96
C ARG A 38 -9.89 -13.93 14.15
N GLN A 39 -9.17 -14.25 13.07
CA GLN A 39 -7.90 -14.96 13.17
C GLN A 39 -6.84 -14.13 13.89
N TYR A 40 -6.72 -12.84 13.56
CA TYR A 40 -5.81 -11.94 14.25
C TYR A 40 -6.13 -11.82 15.74
N GLN A 41 -7.41 -11.66 16.09
CA GLN A 41 -7.85 -11.60 17.49
C GLN A 41 -7.54 -12.88 18.26
N ARG A 42 -7.71 -14.06 17.64
CA ARG A 42 -7.32 -15.34 18.26
C ARG A 42 -5.81 -15.45 18.51
N ILE A 43 -4.99 -14.95 17.60
CA ILE A 43 -3.52 -14.92 17.77
C ILE A 43 -3.17 -13.98 18.94
N LEU A 44 -3.81 -12.82 19.01
CA LEU A 44 -3.63 -11.86 20.10
C LEU A 44 -4.02 -12.48 21.45
N GLU A 45 -5.22 -13.06 21.54
CA GLU A 45 -5.73 -13.71 22.75
C GLU A 45 -4.83 -14.87 23.20
N HIS A 46 -4.33 -15.67 22.25
CA HIS A 46 -3.38 -16.73 22.56
C HIS A 46 -2.05 -16.20 23.11
N ALA A 47 -1.51 -15.11 22.55
CA ALA A 47 -0.30 -14.47 23.06
C ALA A 47 -0.51 -13.87 24.46
N GLU A 48 -1.66 -13.24 24.70
CA GLU A 48 -2.03 -12.69 26.00
C GLU A 48 -2.20 -13.78 27.07
N ASN A 49 -2.77 -14.94 26.71
CA ASN A 49 -2.87 -16.11 27.58
C ASN A 49 -1.49 -16.66 28.00
N LEU A 50 -0.47 -16.47 27.14
CA LEU A 50 0.93 -16.79 27.45
C LEU A 50 1.67 -15.63 28.15
N ASN A 51 0.94 -14.58 28.55
CA ASN A 51 1.45 -13.36 29.17
C ASN A 51 2.44 -12.56 28.28
N TRP A 52 2.29 -12.66 26.94
CA TRP A 52 3.10 -11.93 25.96
C TRP A 52 2.30 -10.79 25.33
N LYS A 53 2.70 -9.55 25.60
CA LYS A 53 2.12 -8.33 24.99
C LYS A 53 2.88 -7.90 23.74
N LEU A 54 3.02 -8.80 22.78
CA LEU A 54 3.80 -8.57 21.56
C LEU A 54 3.01 -7.79 20.50
N TYR A 55 1.72 -8.08 20.35
CA TYR A 55 0.89 -7.55 19.26
C TYR A 55 0.01 -6.39 19.74
N PRO A 56 -0.19 -5.36 18.90
CA PRO A 56 -1.12 -4.27 19.22
C PRO A 56 -2.57 -4.75 19.10
N SER A 57 -3.48 -4.04 19.75
CA SER A 57 -4.91 -4.26 19.55
C SER A 57 -5.32 -4.03 18.09
N TYR A 58 -6.36 -4.73 17.65
CA TYR A 58 -6.87 -4.58 16.28
C TYR A 58 -7.28 -3.12 15.95
N HIS A 59 -7.69 -2.33 16.94
CA HIS A 59 -7.97 -0.91 16.76
C HIS A 59 -6.78 -0.14 16.17
N LYS A 60 -5.58 -0.36 16.72
CA LYS A 60 -4.36 0.30 16.23
C LYS A 60 -3.96 -0.19 14.83
N VAL A 61 -4.19 -1.47 14.53
CA VAL A 61 -3.98 -2.03 13.19
C VAL A 61 -4.94 -1.40 12.18
N LYS A 62 -6.20 -1.19 12.57
CA LYS A 62 -7.21 -0.52 11.76
C LYS A 62 -6.83 0.93 11.49
N GLU A 63 -6.36 1.68 12.48
CA GLU A 63 -5.84 3.04 12.30
C GLU A 63 -4.68 3.07 11.30
N ALA A 64 -3.71 2.16 11.45
CA ALA A 64 -2.60 2.04 10.51
C ALA A 64 -3.09 1.74 9.08
N LYS A 65 -4.11 0.88 8.93
CA LYS A 65 -4.73 0.58 7.64
C LYS A 65 -5.42 1.80 7.04
N GLN A 66 -6.09 2.61 7.85
CA GLN A 66 -6.78 3.83 7.39
C GLN A 66 -5.79 4.86 6.85
N LEU A 67 -4.58 4.98 7.43
CA LEU A 67 -3.50 5.83 6.89
C LEU A 67 -3.03 5.39 5.49
N CYS A 68 -3.37 4.16 5.05
CA CYS A 68 -3.13 3.66 3.69
C CYS A 68 -4.24 3.94 2.71
N CYS A 69 -5.42 4.32 3.17
CA CYS A 69 -6.51 4.65 2.29
C CYS A 69 -6.36 6.08 1.78
N PRO A 70 -6.73 6.35 0.53
CA PRO A 70 -6.78 7.72 0.05
C PRO A 70 -7.87 8.51 0.77
N HIS A 71 -7.64 9.81 0.88
CA HIS A 71 -8.58 10.75 1.48
C HIS A 71 -9.52 11.32 0.41
N SER A 72 -10.65 11.90 0.84
CA SER A 72 -11.59 12.63 -0.02
C SER A 72 -12.32 11.76 -1.04
N ILE A 73 -12.88 10.64 -0.58
CA ILE A 73 -13.81 9.82 -1.37
C ILE A 73 -15.20 10.46 -1.27
N SER A 74 -15.80 10.81 -2.41
CA SER A 74 -17.20 11.21 -2.48
C SER A 74 -18.06 9.96 -2.59
N VAL A 75 -19.02 9.77 -1.69
CA VAL A 75 -19.90 8.61 -1.70
C VAL A 75 -21.34 9.10 -1.81
N THR A 76 -22.04 8.62 -2.82
CA THR A 76 -23.48 8.80 -3.03
C THR A 76 -24.18 7.46 -2.85
N GLU A 77 -25.51 7.44 -3.00
CA GLU A 77 -26.27 6.19 -2.99
C GLU A 77 -25.90 5.28 -4.18
N THR A 78 -25.48 5.87 -5.31
CA THR A 78 -25.29 5.15 -6.57
C THR A 78 -23.84 5.02 -7.01
N SER A 79 -22.92 5.83 -6.46
CA SER A 79 -21.51 5.82 -6.84
C SER A 79 -20.57 6.15 -5.66
N ALA A 80 -19.32 5.72 -5.80
CA ALA A 80 -18.22 6.23 -4.99
C ALA A 80 -17.11 6.71 -5.92
N GLU A 81 -16.70 7.96 -5.76
CA GLU A 81 -15.81 8.64 -6.69
C GLU A 81 -14.57 9.15 -5.98
N ILE A 82 -13.44 9.05 -6.69
CA ILE A 82 -12.15 9.51 -6.22
C ILE A 82 -11.28 9.96 -7.40
N THR A 83 -10.56 11.06 -7.22
CA THR A 83 -9.62 11.55 -8.21
C THR A 83 -8.40 10.62 -8.31
N LEU A 84 -7.96 10.31 -9.52
CA LEU A 84 -6.76 9.48 -9.73
C LEU A 84 -5.55 10.02 -8.94
N LEU A 85 -5.34 11.34 -8.94
CA LEU A 85 -4.23 11.96 -8.23
C LEU A 85 -4.24 11.65 -6.72
N THR A 86 -5.41 11.62 -6.06
CA THR A 86 -5.49 11.34 -4.62
C THR A 86 -5.21 9.88 -4.29
N THR A 87 -5.38 8.96 -5.24
CA THR A 87 -4.99 7.55 -5.10
C THR A 87 -3.49 7.33 -5.31
N VAL A 88 -2.88 8.05 -6.25
CA VAL A 88 -1.47 7.86 -6.64
C VAL A 88 -0.51 8.60 -5.71
N SER A 89 -0.87 9.81 -5.26
CA SER A 89 0.03 10.67 -4.49
C SER A 89 0.52 10.03 -3.16
N PRO A 90 -0.33 9.35 -2.37
CA PRO A 90 0.13 8.67 -1.15
C PRO A 90 1.13 7.54 -1.45
N THR A 91 0.96 6.83 -2.57
CA THR A 91 1.87 5.76 -3.00
C THR A 91 3.25 6.32 -3.33
N VAL A 92 3.31 7.42 -4.09
CA VAL A 92 4.56 8.12 -4.39
C VAL A 92 5.21 8.64 -3.11
N SER A 93 4.44 9.29 -2.24
CA SER A 93 4.93 9.81 -0.97
C SER A 93 5.61 8.70 -0.15
N ARG A 94 5.00 7.52 -0.05
CA ARG A 94 5.59 6.37 0.66
C ARG A 94 6.90 5.90 0.08
N ILE A 95 7.02 5.84 -1.24
CA ILE A 95 8.28 5.49 -1.90
C ILE A 95 9.35 6.52 -1.55
N CYS A 96 9.01 7.81 -1.57
CA CYS A 96 9.92 8.89 -1.17
C CYS A 96 10.34 8.82 0.30
N HIS A 97 9.57 8.16 1.17
CA HIS A 97 9.90 7.97 2.59
C HIS A 97 10.76 6.73 2.89
N ILE A 98 11.13 5.95 1.87
CA ILE A 98 12.06 4.83 2.05
C ILE A 98 13.46 5.41 2.33
N GLU A 99 14.15 4.93 3.36
CA GLU A 99 15.45 5.47 3.82
C GLU A 99 16.45 5.71 2.68
N PHE A 100 16.72 4.71 1.84
CA PHE A 100 17.66 4.87 0.71
C PHE A 100 17.17 5.85 -0.37
N VAL A 101 15.85 6.02 -0.51
CA VAL A 101 15.25 6.98 -1.45
C VAL A 101 15.40 8.39 -0.90
N ILE A 102 15.14 8.59 0.40
CA ILE A 102 15.37 9.86 1.11
C ILE A 102 16.82 10.31 0.93
N GLU A 103 17.79 9.42 1.15
CA GLU A 103 19.21 9.71 0.97
C GLU A 103 19.52 10.20 -0.45
N LYS A 104 19.03 9.48 -1.47
CA LYS A 104 19.22 9.87 -2.87
C LYS A 104 18.52 11.18 -3.25
N LEU A 105 17.32 11.42 -2.72
CA LEU A 105 16.59 12.67 -2.90
C LEU A 105 17.41 13.85 -2.35
N HIS A 106 17.94 13.73 -1.13
CA HIS A 106 18.79 14.77 -0.53
C HIS A 106 20.09 15.00 -1.32
N LEU A 107 20.75 13.93 -1.78
CA LEU A 107 21.97 14.03 -2.59
C LEU A 107 21.73 14.72 -3.93
N SER A 108 20.54 14.57 -4.51
CA SER A 108 20.23 15.15 -5.82
C SER A 108 20.22 16.68 -5.83
N ARG A 109 20.02 17.34 -4.68
CA ARG A 109 19.85 18.81 -4.52
C ARG A 109 18.94 19.43 -5.59
N ASN A 110 17.92 18.68 -5.99
CA ASN A 110 17.01 19.03 -7.07
C ASN A 110 15.58 19.10 -6.54
N ASN A 111 14.79 19.99 -7.12
CA ASN A 111 13.38 20.17 -6.77
C ASN A 111 12.45 19.62 -7.87
N ALA A 112 13.00 19.22 -9.02
CA ALA A 112 12.25 18.63 -10.13
C ALA A 112 12.50 17.13 -10.22
N PHE A 113 11.43 16.36 -10.01
CA PHE A 113 11.43 14.90 -10.13
C PHE A 113 10.37 14.46 -11.12
N GLU A 114 10.70 13.44 -11.89
CA GLU A 114 9.80 12.80 -12.83
C GLU A 114 9.49 11.39 -12.35
N ILE A 115 8.23 10.98 -12.45
CA ILE A 115 7.79 9.64 -12.06
C ILE A 115 7.22 8.95 -13.27
N ILE A 116 7.80 7.79 -13.60
CA ILE A 116 7.32 6.92 -14.66
C ILE A 116 6.39 5.90 -14.04
N MET A 117 5.15 5.83 -14.52
CA MET A 117 4.15 4.86 -14.07
C MET A 117 3.67 4.01 -15.24
N LYS A 118 3.32 2.76 -14.94
CA LYS A 118 2.59 1.87 -15.85
C LYS A 118 1.14 1.81 -15.40
N TRP A 119 0.21 1.80 -16.34
CA TRP A 119 -1.19 1.52 -16.05
C TRP A 119 -1.73 0.44 -16.97
N GLY A 120 -2.81 -0.20 -16.54
CA GLY A 120 -3.55 -1.18 -17.32
C GLY A 120 -4.98 -1.29 -16.79
N CYS A 121 -5.86 -1.84 -17.59
CA CYS A 121 -7.24 -2.11 -17.19
C CYS A 121 -7.66 -3.51 -17.61
N ASP A 122 -8.61 -4.07 -16.86
CA ASP A 122 -9.20 -5.38 -17.14
C ASP A 122 -10.67 -5.40 -16.73
N GLY A 123 -11.44 -6.28 -17.36
CA GLY A 123 -12.87 -6.48 -17.13
C GLY A 123 -13.16 -7.89 -16.66
N SER A 124 -14.07 -8.06 -15.71
CA SER A 124 -14.55 -9.37 -15.27
C SER A 124 -16.05 -9.40 -15.08
N GLN A 125 -16.68 -10.53 -15.36
CA GLN A 125 -18.08 -10.77 -15.00
C GLN A 125 -18.15 -11.30 -13.57
N ARG A 126 -19.14 -10.86 -12.79
CA ARG A 126 -19.35 -11.20 -11.38
C ARG A 126 -20.85 -11.34 -11.07
N ASN A 127 -21.15 -11.92 -9.91
CA ASN A 127 -22.52 -11.96 -9.39
C ASN A 127 -22.99 -10.55 -9.01
N ARG A 128 -24.26 -10.23 -9.32
CA ARG A 128 -24.91 -8.98 -8.91
C ARG A 128 -24.80 -8.76 -7.40
N TYR A 129 -24.36 -7.56 -7.02
CA TYR A 129 -24.22 -7.13 -5.62
C TYR A 129 -25.42 -6.29 -5.15
N LYS A 130 -26.39 -6.02 -6.02
CA LYS A 130 -27.59 -5.20 -5.79
C LYS A 130 -27.24 -3.73 -5.51
N GLN A 131 -26.22 -3.19 -6.16
CA GLN A 131 -25.94 -1.76 -6.08
C GLN A 131 -27.10 -0.96 -6.69
N ASN A 132 -27.53 0.11 -6.01
CA ASN A 132 -28.47 1.07 -6.60
C ASN A 132 -27.74 1.84 -7.72
N LEU A 133 -28.33 1.89 -8.90
CA LEU A 133 -27.75 2.55 -10.07
C LEU A 133 -28.66 3.70 -10.50
N SER A 134 -28.07 4.74 -11.08
CA SER A 134 -28.81 5.94 -11.50
C SER A 134 -29.78 5.69 -12.65
N GLU A 135 -29.56 4.64 -13.44
CA GLU A 135 -30.44 4.25 -14.56
C GLU A 135 -30.82 2.77 -14.45
N GLU A 136 -32.06 2.45 -14.81
CA GLU A 136 -32.62 1.09 -14.74
C GLU A 136 -31.93 0.09 -15.70
N ASN A 137 -31.23 0.60 -16.72
CA ASN A 137 -30.55 -0.23 -17.72
C ASN A 137 -29.10 -0.59 -17.35
N TYR A 138 -28.54 0.00 -16.27
CA TYR A 138 -27.21 -0.37 -15.82
C TYR A 138 -27.24 -1.65 -14.98
N SER A 139 -26.14 -2.40 -15.02
CA SER A 139 -25.96 -3.61 -14.23
C SER A 139 -24.59 -3.61 -13.55
N ASP A 140 -24.54 -4.16 -12.34
CA ASP A 140 -23.33 -4.39 -11.55
C ASP A 140 -22.71 -5.79 -11.80
N GLU A 141 -23.16 -6.50 -12.84
CA GLU A 141 -22.64 -7.81 -13.25
C GLU A 141 -21.22 -7.77 -13.82
N SER A 142 -20.73 -6.58 -14.19
CA SER A 142 -19.39 -6.40 -14.71
C SER A 142 -18.57 -5.52 -13.78
N LEU A 143 -17.37 -5.98 -13.44
CA LEU A 143 -16.36 -5.17 -12.80
C LEU A 143 -15.31 -4.75 -13.84
N PHE A 144 -15.15 -3.45 -14.00
CA PHE A 144 -14.01 -2.86 -14.70
C PHE A 144 -12.98 -2.36 -13.67
N SER A 145 -11.73 -2.75 -13.81
CA SER A 145 -10.65 -2.38 -12.90
C SER A 145 -9.53 -1.67 -13.65
N ILE A 146 -8.97 -0.63 -13.04
CA ILE A 146 -7.76 0.05 -13.50
C ILE A 146 -6.68 -0.13 -12.43
N CYS A 147 -5.48 -0.51 -12.85
CA CYS A 147 -4.31 -0.59 -11.98
C CYS A 147 -3.26 0.40 -12.46
N VAL A 148 -2.64 1.13 -11.52
CA VAL A 148 -1.52 2.04 -11.78
C VAL A 148 -0.37 1.68 -10.84
N VAL A 149 0.82 1.51 -11.41
CA VAL A 149 2.03 1.07 -10.70
C VAL A 149 3.18 2.03 -10.98
N PRO A 150 3.81 2.63 -9.95
CA PRO A 150 5.02 3.41 -10.13
C PRO A 150 6.18 2.49 -10.52
N LEU A 151 6.88 2.83 -11.61
CA LEU A 151 8.03 2.08 -12.09
C LEU A 151 9.35 2.70 -11.67
N GLN A 152 9.49 4.01 -11.83
CA GLN A 152 10.76 4.71 -11.61
C GLN A 152 10.53 6.15 -11.13
N ILE A 153 11.46 6.65 -10.31
CA ILE A 153 11.56 8.06 -9.93
C ILE A 153 12.90 8.59 -10.41
N HIS A 154 12.89 9.68 -11.18
CA HIS A 154 14.08 10.30 -11.78
C HIS A 154 14.30 11.69 -11.20
N SER A 155 15.56 12.08 -11.02
CA SER A 155 15.96 13.47 -10.82
C SER A 155 16.40 14.06 -12.16
N CYS A 156 15.88 15.23 -12.52
CA CYS A 156 16.15 15.90 -13.79
C CYS A 156 17.03 17.12 -13.56
N LYS A 157 18.34 17.03 -13.82
CA LYS A 157 19.29 18.15 -13.63
C LYS A 157 20.03 18.43 -14.93
N ASN A 158 19.90 19.64 -15.48
CA ASN A 158 20.64 20.12 -16.65
C ASN A 158 20.71 19.07 -17.78
N ASP A 159 19.54 18.65 -18.27
CA ASP A 159 19.33 17.59 -19.29
C ASP A 159 19.83 16.17 -18.94
N SER A 160 20.49 15.98 -17.79
CA SER A 160 20.81 14.66 -17.26
C SER A 160 19.67 14.10 -16.39
N LYS A 161 19.26 12.86 -16.68
CA LYS A 161 18.31 12.10 -15.86
C LYS A 161 19.05 11.06 -15.04
N SER A 162 18.83 11.05 -13.73
CA SER A 162 19.38 10.04 -12.82
C SER A 162 18.27 9.28 -12.11
N VAL A 163 18.41 7.96 -12.01
CA VAL A 163 17.39 7.10 -11.39
C VAL A 163 17.58 7.09 -9.87
N ILE A 164 16.58 7.62 -9.16
CA ILE A 164 16.52 7.60 -7.70
C ILE A 164 16.02 6.24 -7.24
N TRP A 165 14.87 5.84 -7.77
CA TRP A 165 14.18 4.62 -7.39
C TRP A 165 13.69 3.88 -8.62
N LYS A 166 13.69 2.55 -8.54
CA LYS A 166 13.12 1.65 -9.54
C LYS A 166 12.46 0.48 -8.84
N ILE A 167 11.27 0.11 -9.29
CA ILE A 167 10.56 -1.07 -8.77
C ILE A 167 11.41 -2.33 -9.02
N PRO A 168 11.63 -3.19 -7.99
CA PRO A 168 12.46 -4.38 -8.15
C PRO A 168 11.79 -5.45 -9.02
N VAL A 169 10.46 -5.61 -8.92
CA VAL A 169 9.70 -6.65 -9.63
C VAL A 169 8.44 -6.04 -10.28
N PRO A 170 8.52 -5.54 -11.53
CA PRO A 170 7.45 -4.75 -12.18
C PRO A 170 6.21 -5.56 -12.60
N SER A 171 6.29 -6.89 -12.56
CA SER A 171 5.21 -7.82 -12.94
C SER A 171 4.69 -8.65 -11.76
N SER A 172 5.10 -8.29 -10.55
CA SER A 172 4.57 -8.89 -9.32
C SER A 172 3.12 -8.47 -9.09
N THR A 173 2.33 -9.36 -8.49
CA THR A 173 0.99 -9.06 -7.96
C THR A 173 1.02 -8.39 -6.58
N LYS A 174 2.21 -8.33 -5.96
CA LYS A 174 2.53 -7.60 -4.73
C LYS A 174 3.25 -6.29 -5.03
#